data_AF-A0A193QGG2-F1
#
_entry.id   AF-A0A193QGG2-F1
#
_cell.length_a   1.000
_cell.length_b   1.000
_cell.length_c   1.000
_cell.angle_alpha   90.00
_cell.angle_beta   90.00
_cell.angle_gamma   90.00
#
_symmetry.space_group_name_H-M   'P 1'
#
loop_
_entity.id
_entity.type
_entity.pdbx_description
1 polymer ?
#
loop_
_entity_poly.entity_id
_entity_poly.type
_entity_poly.pdbx_seq_one_letter_code
_entity_poly.pdbx_strand_id
1 'polypeptide(L)'
;MAARELGIEIVFEGQGINEKAFVSKITGGLAPSLRVGDVIVEVDERYFRPTEVDTLLGDPSYAQQRLGWQPEISLQQLIAEMVEHDLQATRQHSLLKSHGYAVCHSVE
;
A
#
# COMPACT_ATOMS: atom_id res chain seq x y z
N MET A 1 6.17 -5.66 -2.95
CA MET A 1 4.70 -5.47 -2.89
C MET A 1 4.38 -4.97 -1.49
N ALA A 2 3.58 -3.93 -1.32
CA ALA A 2 3.44 -3.19 -0.06
C ALA A 2 3.13 -4.08 1.16
N ALA A 3 2.16 -4.99 1.06
CA ALA A 3 1.80 -5.89 2.16
C ALA A 3 2.99 -6.73 2.68
N ARG A 4 3.94 -7.09 1.80
CA ARG A 4 5.12 -7.88 2.16
C ARG A 4 6.09 -7.11 3.06
N GLU A 5 6.17 -5.78 2.93
CA GLU A 5 7.00 -4.94 3.82
C GLU A 5 6.51 -5.01 5.28
N LEU A 6 5.20 -5.25 5.48
CA LEU A 6 4.61 -5.52 6.79
C LEU A 6 4.66 -7.00 7.20
N GLY A 7 5.27 -7.86 6.37
CA GLY A 7 5.35 -9.29 6.60
C GLY A 7 4.06 -10.05 6.26
N ILE A 8 3.18 -9.47 5.44
CA ILE A 8 1.88 -10.05 5.10
C ILE A 8 1.93 -10.60 3.67
N GLU A 9 1.51 -11.84 3.48
CA GLU A 9 1.26 -12.43 2.16
C GLU A 9 -0.25 -12.47 1.92
N ILE A 10 -0.67 -11.99 0.74
CA ILE A 10 -2.07 -11.94 0.33
C ILE A 10 -2.32 -12.76 -0.93
N VAL A 11 -3.55 -13.23 -1.06
CA VAL A 11 -4.07 -13.91 -2.26
C VAL A 11 -5.32 -13.17 -2.71
N PHE A 12 -5.41 -12.90 -4.00
CA PHE A 12 -6.58 -12.29 -4.63
C PHE A 12 -7.52 -13.39 -5.15
N GLU A 13 -8.80 -13.27 -4.81
CA GLU A 13 -9.85 -14.14 -5.33
C GLU A 13 -11.04 -13.30 -5.81
N GLY A 14 -11.73 -13.78 -6.86
CA GLY A 14 -12.81 -13.05 -7.51
C GLY A 14 -12.37 -12.32 -8.78
N GLN A 15 -13.26 -11.49 -9.32
CA GLN A 15 -13.02 -10.69 -10.53
C GLN A 15 -13.85 -9.39 -10.47
N GLY A 16 -13.27 -8.30 -11.01
CA GLY A 16 -13.93 -7.00 -11.08
C GLY A 16 -14.32 -6.49 -9.68
N ILE A 17 -15.57 -6.04 -9.52
CA ILE A 17 -16.09 -5.56 -8.23
C ILE A 17 -16.06 -6.61 -7.11
N ASN A 18 -16.10 -7.90 -7.46
CA ASN A 18 -16.12 -8.98 -6.46
C ASN A 18 -14.71 -9.45 -6.10
N GLU A 19 -13.66 -8.81 -6.64
CA GLU A 19 -12.28 -9.14 -6.29
C GLU A 19 -11.95 -8.69 -4.87
N LYS A 20 -11.37 -9.59 -4.08
CA LYS A 20 -10.95 -9.36 -2.69
C LYS A 20 -9.57 -9.96 -2.45
N ALA A 21 -8.78 -9.32 -1.59
CA ALA A 21 -7.51 -9.88 -1.13
C ALA A 21 -7.60 -10.37 0.31
N PHE A 22 -7.26 -11.64 0.51
CA PHE A 22 -7.25 -12.33 1.79
C PHE A 22 -5.82 -12.52 2.28
N VAL A 23 -5.63 -12.43 3.61
CA VAL A 23 -4.35 -12.75 4.23
C VAL A 23 -4.12 -14.27 4.19
N SER A 24 -3.11 -14.71 3.43
CA SER A 24 -2.70 -16.12 3.35
C SER A 24 -1.71 -16.49 4.44
N LYS A 25 -0.77 -15.59 4.74
CA LYS A 25 0.27 -15.84 5.74
C LYS A 25 0.75 -14.53 6.37
N ILE A 26 1.08 -14.60 7.65
CA ILE A 26 1.67 -13.49 8.41
C ILE A 26 3.04 -13.96 8.92
N THR A 27 4.07 -13.19 8.58
CA THR A 27 5.45 -13.40 8.99
C THR A 27 5.92 -12.15 9.73
N GLY A 28 6.19 -12.25 11.04
CA GLY A 28 6.60 -11.11 11.86
C GLY A 28 5.48 -10.56 12.75
N GLY A 29 5.69 -9.37 13.33
CA GLY A 29 4.84 -8.80 14.37
C GLY A 29 4.36 -7.37 14.10
N LEU A 30 4.48 -6.88 12.87
CA LEU A 30 4.13 -5.49 12.52
C LEU A 30 2.61 -5.27 12.39
N ALA A 31 1.84 -6.34 12.18
CA ALA A 31 0.39 -6.31 12.05
C ALA A 31 -0.31 -7.19 13.12
N PRO A 32 -0.28 -6.80 14.42
CA PRO A 32 -0.75 -7.63 15.52
C PRO A 32 -2.28 -7.85 15.52
N SER A 33 -3.04 -7.04 14.79
CA SER A 33 -4.51 -7.12 14.74
C SER A 33 -5.04 -7.99 13.59
N LEU A 34 -4.18 -8.43 12.67
CA LEU A 34 -4.58 -9.22 11.51
C LEU A 34 -4.46 -10.72 11.80
N ARG A 35 -5.35 -11.49 11.17
CA ARG A 35 -5.34 -12.96 11.20
C ARG A 35 -5.36 -13.50 9.78
N VAL A 36 -4.86 -14.72 9.62
CA VAL A 36 -4.97 -15.47 8.36
C VAL A 36 -6.44 -15.67 8.02
N GLY A 37 -6.83 -15.35 6.79
CA GLY A 37 -8.20 -15.37 6.28
C GLY A 37 -8.93 -14.02 6.37
N ASP A 38 -8.38 -13.02 7.05
CA ASP A 38 -8.99 -11.68 7.05
C ASP A 38 -8.90 -11.05 5.64
N VAL A 39 -9.96 -10.37 5.22
CA VAL A 39 -9.99 -9.56 3.99
C VAL A 39 -9.38 -8.20 4.30
N ILE A 40 -8.38 -7.78 3.51
CA ILE A 40 -7.70 -6.49 3.72
C ILE A 40 -7.69 -5.59 2.49
N VAL A 41 -8.16 -6.07 1.34
CA VAL A 41 -8.39 -5.26 0.13
C VAL A 41 -9.73 -5.67 -0.47
N GLU A 42 -10.55 -4.69 -0.84
CA GLU A 42 -11.82 -4.86 -1.56
C GLU A 42 -11.96 -3.76 -2.62
N VAL A 43 -12.74 -4.05 -3.67
CA VAL A 43 -13.04 -3.08 -4.73
C VAL A 43 -14.30 -2.29 -4.36
N ASP A 44 -14.23 -0.97 -4.50
CA ASP A 44 -15.36 -0.07 -4.30
C ASP A 44 -15.61 0.74 -5.57
N GLU A 45 -16.79 0.57 -6.17
CA GLU A 45 -17.19 1.22 -7.43
C GLU A 45 -17.17 2.74 -7.36
N ARG A 46 -17.24 3.33 -6.16
CA ARG A 46 -17.18 4.79 -5.99
C ARG A 46 -15.87 5.38 -6.49
N TYR A 47 -14.79 4.59 -6.54
CA TYR A 47 -13.50 5.03 -7.06
C TYR A 47 -13.32 4.79 -8.57
N PHE A 48 -14.32 4.22 -9.26
CA PHE A 48 -14.28 4.07 -10.71
C PHE A 48 -14.40 5.42 -11.40
N ARG A 49 -13.47 5.69 -12.32
CA ARG A 49 -13.48 6.93 -13.10
C ARG A 49 -14.29 6.72 -14.37
N PRO A 50 -15.22 7.63 -14.72
CA PRO A 50 -15.98 7.56 -15.98
C PRO A 50 -15.09 7.52 -17.24
N THR A 51 -13.90 8.09 -17.14
CA THR A 51 -12.85 8.03 -18.16
C THR A 51 -11.59 7.52 -17.50
N GLU A 52 -11.27 6.25 -17.76
CA GLU A 52 -10.07 5.60 -17.22
C GLU A 52 -8.89 5.74 -18.18
N VAL A 53 -7.67 5.73 -17.63
CA VAL A 53 -6.43 5.63 -18.40
C VAL A 53 -5.83 4.25 -18.17
N ASP A 54 -5.97 3.37 -19.16
CA ASP A 54 -5.62 1.95 -19.02
C ASP A 54 -4.12 1.70 -18.80
N THR A 55 -3.24 2.50 -19.41
CA THR A 55 -1.79 2.33 -19.29
C THR A 55 -1.05 3.64 -19.48
N LEU A 56 -0.09 3.89 -18.60
CA LEU A 56 0.91 4.95 -18.75
C LEU A 56 2.30 4.32 -18.70
N LEU A 57 3.03 4.41 -19.82
CA LEU A 57 4.40 3.92 -19.92
C LEU A 57 5.24 4.95 -20.69
N GLY A 58 6.14 5.63 -19.97
CA GLY A 58 7.04 6.63 -20.56
C GLY A 58 8.37 6.03 -20.99
N ASP A 59 8.94 6.54 -22.08
CA ASP A 59 10.31 6.25 -22.52
C ASP A 59 11.26 7.40 -22.10
N PRO A 60 12.12 7.19 -21.09
CA PRO A 60 13.04 8.22 -20.62
C PRO A 60 14.34 8.33 -21.44
N SER A 61 14.48 7.64 -22.57
CA SER A 61 15.73 7.59 -23.36
C SER A 61 16.27 8.97 -23.74
N TYR A 62 15.39 9.93 -24.04
CA TYR A 62 15.80 11.29 -24.37
C TYR A 62 16.46 12.02 -23.18
N ALA A 63 15.89 11.88 -21.98
CA ALA A 63 16.44 12.47 -20.75
C ALA A 63 17.78 11.82 -20.37
N GLN A 64 17.89 10.50 -20.52
CA GLN A 64 19.14 9.77 -20.32
C GLN A 64 20.25 10.30 -21.25
N GLN A 65 19.96 10.43 -22.55
CA GLN A 65 20.97 10.85 -23.53
C GLN A 65 21.41 12.31 -23.36
N ARG A 66 20.47 13.21 -23.03
CA ARG A 66 20.74 14.65 -22.97
C ARG A 66 21.22 15.14 -21.61
N LEU A 67 20.71 14.52 -20.55
CA LEU A 67 20.93 14.97 -19.17
C LEU A 67 21.75 13.97 -18.36
N GLY A 68 22.01 12.76 -18.88
CA GLY A 68 22.58 11.67 -18.09
C GLY A 68 21.64 11.17 -16.99
N TRP A 69 20.36 11.58 -17.02
CA TRP A 69 19.40 11.30 -15.96
C TRP A 69 19.04 9.82 -15.91
N GLN A 70 19.05 9.22 -14.72
CA GLN A 70 18.56 7.86 -14.48
C GLN A 70 17.83 7.82 -13.12
N PRO A 71 16.80 6.98 -12.94
CA PRO A 71 16.14 6.85 -11.65
C PRO A 71 17.09 6.18 -10.63
N GLU A 72 17.28 6.83 -9.48
CA GLU A 72 18.13 6.31 -8.40
C GLU A 72 17.37 5.39 -7.44
N ILE A 73 16.04 5.51 -7.39
CA ILE A 73 15.16 4.77 -6.50
C ILE A 73 14.34 3.78 -7.34
N SER A 74 14.44 2.50 -7.00
CA SER A 74 13.60 1.44 -7.56
C SER A 74 12.18 1.49 -6.99
N LEU A 75 11.22 0.88 -7.68
CA LEU A 75 9.85 0.74 -7.19
C LEU A 75 9.79 0.07 -5.81
N GLN A 76 10.63 -0.94 -5.57
CA GLN A 76 10.68 -1.66 -4.30
C GLN A 76 11.17 -0.76 -3.16
N GLN A 77 12.20 0.06 -3.40
CA GLN A 77 12.70 1.03 -2.41
C GLN A 77 11.65 2.09 -2.10
N LEU A 78 10.99 2.63 -3.12
CA LEU A 78 9.91 3.60 -2.95
C LEU A 78 8.78 3.03 -2.07
N ILE A 79 8.32 1.80 -2.39
CA ILE A 79 7.28 1.13 -1.59
C ILE A 79 7.73 0.95 -0.14
N ALA A 80 8.96 0.49 0.09
CA ALA A 80 9.47 0.28 1.45
C ALA A 80 9.55 1.59 2.25
N GLU A 81 10.02 2.67 1.63
CA GLU A 81 10.08 4.01 2.25
C GLU A 81 8.69 4.51 2.64
N MET A 82 7.71 4.41 1.73
CA MET A 82 6.34 4.82 1.99
C MET A 82 5.68 4.00 3.11
N VAL A 83 5.82 2.67 3.09
CA VAL A 83 5.23 1.80 4.10
C VAL A 83 5.83 2.04 5.49
N GLU A 84 7.14 2.22 5.58
CA GLU A 84 7.80 2.51 6.86
C GLU A 84 7.31 3.84 7.43
N HIS A 85 7.20 4.88 6.60
CA HIS A 85 6.69 6.18 7.02
C HIS A 85 5.27 6.08 7.60
N ASP A 86 4.34 5.43 6.88
CA ASP A 86 2.95 5.28 7.32
C ASP A 86 2.84 4.41 8.58
N LEU A 87 3.68 3.39 8.70
CA LEU A 87 3.74 2.54 9.90
C LEU A 87 4.19 3.34 11.13
N GLN A 88 5.20 4.21 10.98
CA GLN A 88 5.66 5.07 12.08
C GLN A 88 4.58 6.06 12.51
N ALA A 89 3.93 6.74 11.55
CA ALA A 89 2.82 7.65 11.84
C ALA A 89 1.66 6.92 12.56
N THR A 90 1.30 5.73 12.09
CA THR A 90 0.22 4.93 12.69
C THR A 90 0.56 4.44 14.10
N ARG A 91 1.82 4.09 14.38
CA ARG A 91 2.27 3.71 15.74
C ARG A 91 2.11 4.86 16.73
N GLN A 92 2.45 6.09 16.33
CA GLN A 92 2.24 7.27 17.17
C GLN A 92 0.77 7.46 17.50
N HIS A 93 -0.12 7.34 16.51
CA HIS A 93 -1.57 7.41 16.72
C HIS A 93 -2.09 6.29 17.64
N SER A 94 -1.62 5.06 17.44
CA SER A 94 -2.00 3.91 18.28
C SER A 94 -1.58 4.11 19.74
N LEU A 95 -0.39 4.67 19.97
CA LEU A 95 0.11 5.00 21.31
C LEU A 95 -0.74 6.07 22.00
N LEU A 96 -1.08 7.15 21.29
CA LEU A 96 -1.94 8.21 21.84
C LEU A 96 -3.32 7.67 22.20
N LYS A 97 -3.89 6.84 21.33
CA LYS A 97 -5.19 6.19 21.56
C LYS A 97 -5.16 5.24 22.76
N SER A 98 -4.09 4.47 22.94
CA SER A 98 -3.95 3.56 24.10
C SER A 98 -3.84 4.31 25.43
N HIS A 99 -3.42 5.58 25.41
CA HIS A 99 -3.35 6.46 26.58
C HIS A 99 -4.57 7.38 26.73
N GLY A 100 -5.65 7.15 25.97
CA GLY A 100 -6.93 7.85 26.12
C GLY A 100 -6.99 9.23 25.46
N TYR A 101 -6.01 9.60 24.63
CA TYR A 101 -6.07 10.85 23.86
C TYR A 101 -6.96 10.69 22.63
N ALA A 102 -7.77 11.71 22.36
CA ALA A 102 -8.54 11.79 21.12
C ALA A 102 -7.59 12.13 19.97
N VAL A 103 -7.36 11.16 19.08
CA VAL A 103 -6.63 11.37 17.83
C VAL A 103 -7.65 11.61 16.73
N CYS A 104 -7.64 12.81 16.15
CA CYS A 104 -8.44 13.11 14.96
C CYS A 104 -7.74 12.52 13.74
N HIS A 105 -8.36 11.52 13.12
CA HIS A 105 -7.89 10.99 11.84
C HIS A 105 -8.77 11.57 10.74
N SER A 106 -8.17 12.25 9.77
CA SER A 106 -8.87 12.53 8.51
C SER A 106 -9.08 11.18 7.83
N VAL A 107 -10.32 10.75 7.68
CA VAL A 107 -10.65 9.61 6.82
C VAL A 107 -10.83 10.22 5.43
N GLU A 108 -9.84 10.02 4.56
CA GLU A 108 -9.95 10.38 3.15
C GLU A 108 -10.94 9.44 2.42
#